data_AF-A0A0F8ZQQ4-F1
#
_entry.id   AF-A0A0F8ZQQ4-F1
#
_cell.length_a   1.000
_cell.length_b   1.000
_cell.length_c   1.000
_cell.angle_alpha   90.00
_cell.angle_beta   90.00
_cell.angle_gamma   90.00
#
_symmetry.space_group_name_H-M   'P 1'
#
loop_
_entity.id
_entity.type
_entity.pdbx_description
1 polymer ?
#
loop_
_entity_poly.entity_id
_entity_poly.type
_entity_poly.pdbx_seq_one_letter_code
_entity_poly.pdbx_strand_id
1 'polypeptide(L)'
;VNDSGADDGQPVLYVIANEAAEINVYKISLALGDFGTLLNTKTFAITPTQPCGKPVEWNDGSNTRWLLPLGDNGFIQRLDSVVSSTASDTWTSDNADARHLKIVDSQLLRSTDENQVSILSNGVSAIDENSWASDFPVGDKSSNITELGEASGLGYIAKEDGFYEWDLEGEAANVFPEIGNAPRNGQGMLYWHGGFLIPTAQLWWTRTGEPVGGDSNPNNRANHPSLGTNDYLKHGRWHGLAAIGGYVYGVYTTSNSGLGVVLQGHEREESDPPGWGPRARARNRPGVLARSVTHRPDHTG
;
A
#
# COMPACT_ATOMS: atom_id res chain seq x y z
N VAL A 1 -6.80 0.29 18.66
CA VAL A 1 -7.26 1.45 19.45
C VAL A 1 -7.12 1.06 20.90
N ASN A 2 -6.39 1.80 21.72
CA ASN A 2 -6.45 1.62 23.18
C ASN A 2 -7.70 2.37 23.65
N ASP A 3 -8.84 1.78 23.31
CA ASP A 3 -10.14 2.18 23.76
C ASP A 3 -10.16 1.93 25.27
N SER A 4 -10.55 2.93 26.05
CA SER A 4 -10.53 2.87 27.51
C SER A 4 -11.62 1.95 28.11
N GLY A 5 -11.97 0.85 27.43
CA GLY A 5 -12.81 -0.23 27.95
C GLY A 5 -14.23 -0.32 27.38
N ALA A 6 -14.50 0.13 26.16
CA ALA A 6 -15.75 -0.15 25.45
C ALA A 6 -15.64 -1.36 24.49
N ASP A 7 -14.43 -1.74 24.11
CA ASP A 7 -14.17 -3.05 23.55
C ASP A 7 -14.19 -4.01 24.74
N ASP A 8 -15.12 -4.97 24.82
CA ASP A 8 -15.04 -6.08 25.80
C ASP A 8 -13.81 -7.01 25.55
N GLY A 9 -12.71 -6.47 25.00
CA GLY A 9 -11.51 -7.18 24.58
C GLY A 9 -11.68 -7.96 23.28
N GLN A 10 -12.75 -7.74 22.51
CA GLN A 10 -12.98 -8.48 21.27
C GLN A 10 -12.04 -7.99 20.16
N PRO A 11 -11.10 -8.83 19.67
CA PRO A 11 -10.24 -8.43 18.57
C PRO A 11 -11.06 -8.34 17.27
N VAL A 12 -10.86 -7.28 16.50
CA VAL A 12 -11.52 -7.06 15.21
C VAL A 12 -10.51 -6.71 14.12
N LEU A 13 -10.84 -7.06 12.88
CA LEU A 13 -10.16 -6.65 11.66
C LEU A 13 -11.06 -5.68 10.90
N TYR A 14 -10.50 -4.56 10.46
CA TYR A 14 -11.14 -3.69 9.48
C TYR A 14 -10.62 -3.98 8.09
N VAL A 15 -11.53 -4.23 7.15
CA VAL A 15 -11.23 -4.35 5.73
C VAL A 15 -11.84 -3.15 5.02
N ILE A 16 -11.00 -2.40 4.32
CA ILE A 16 -11.41 -1.23 3.53
C ILE A 16 -11.54 -1.66 2.08
N ALA A 17 -12.70 -1.42 1.48
CA ALA A 17 -13.00 -1.73 0.09
C ALA A 17 -13.45 -0.46 -0.64
N ASN A 18 -12.74 -0.15 -1.73
CA ASN A 18 -13.11 0.92 -2.66
C ASN A 18 -14.07 0.34 -3.71
N GLU A 19 -15.32 0.79 -3.68
CA GLU A 19 -16.37 0.37 -4.59
C GLU A 19 -16.80 1.54 -5.50
N ALA A 20 -17.63 1.27 -6.51
CA ALA A 20 -17.87 2.19 -7.62
C ALA A 20 -18.44 3.57 -7.22
N ALA A 21 -19.05 3.70 -6.04
CA ALA A 21 -19.62 4.95 -5.53
C ALA A 21 -19.55 5.08 -4.01
N GLU A 22 -18.78 4.21 -3.36
CA GLU A 22 -18.65 4.20 -1.91
C GLU A 22 -17.33 3.59 -1.47
N ILE A 23 -16.91 3.95 -0.26
CA ILE A 23 -15.85 3.26 0.46
C ILE A 23 -16.52 2.54 1.63
N ASN A 24 -16.40 1.21 1.62
CA ASN A 24 -16.93 0.35 2.67
C ASN A 24 -15.81 -0.05 3.62
N VAL A 25 -16.08 0.10 4.92
CA VAL A 25 -15.23 -0.40 6.00
C VAL A 25 -15.98 -1.52 6.69
N TYR A 26 -15.56 -2.75 6.41
CA TYR A 26 -16.10 -3.96 7.00
C TYR A 26 -15.39 -4.26 8.31
N LYS A 27 -16.17 -4.37 9.38
CA LYS A 27 -15.69 -4.80 10.69
C LYS A 27 -15.90 -6.29 10.85
N ILE A 28 -14.81 -7.03 10.98
CA ILE A 28 -14.81 -8.49 11.04
C ILE A 28 -14.31 -8.93 12.41
N SER A 29 -15.03 -9.84 13.05
CA SER A 29 -14.62 -10.44 14.31
C SER A 29 -13.40 -11.35 14.12
N LEU A 30 -12.40 -11.20 14.98
CA LEU A 30 -11.28 -12.12 15.14
C LEU A 30 -11.41 -12.97 16.42
N ALA A 31 -12.55 -12.88 17.11
CA ALA A 31 -12.80 -13.68 18.30
C ALA A 31 -12.90 -15.17 17.94
N LEU A 32 -12.35 -16.05 18.77
CA LEU A 32 -12.31 -17.49 18.48
C LEU A 32 -13.71 -18.09 18.23
N GLY A 33 -14.74 -17.62 18.94
CA GLY A 33 -16.12 -18.09 18.79
C GLY A 33 -16.83 -17.62 17.51
N ASP A 34 -16.36 -16.51 16.93
CA ASP A 34 -17.01 -15.82 15.80
C ASP A 34 -15.98 -15.39 14.75
N PHE A 35 -14.94 -16.20 14.54
CA PHE A 35 -13.82 -15.80 13.68
C PHE A 35 -14.29 -15.65 12.22
N GLY A 36 -14.02 -14.50 11.62
CA GLY A 36 -14.41 -14.19 10.25
C GLY A 36 -15.86 -13.71 10.10
N THR A 37 -16.62 -13.58 11.20
CA THR A 37 -17.98 -13.05 11.16
C THR A 37 -17.97 -11.54 10.89
N LEU A 38 -18.72 -11.08 9.88
CA LEU A 38 -18.97 -9.66 9.65
C LEU A 38 -19.87 -9.12 10.77
N LEU A 39 -19.37 -8.13 11.51
CA LEU A 39 -20.06 -7.49 12.62
C LEU A 39 -20.85 -6.25 12.17
N ASN A 40 -20.22 -5.39 11.37
CA ASN A 40 -20.82 -4.15 10.91
C ASN A 40 -20.15 -3.68 9.61
N THR A 41 -20.85 -2.85 8.85
CA THR A 41 -20.29 -2.15 7.68
C THR A 41 -20.53 -0.65 7.86
N LYS A 42 -19.44 0.12 7.86
CA LYS A 42 -19.50 1.58 7.73
C LYS A 42 -19.32 1.94 6.25
N THR A 43 -20.33 2.59 5.69
CA THR A 43 -20.30 3.08 4.31
C THR A 43 -20.06 4.58 4.30
N PHE A 44 -19.06 5.00 3.52
CA PHE A 44 -18.84 6.40 3.15
C PHE A 44 -19.32 6.59 1.71
N ALA A 45 -20.37 7.39 1.53
CA ALA A 45 -20.95 7.67 0.22
C ALA A 45 -20.09 8.68 -0.55
N ILE A 46 -18.99 8.20 -1.12
CA ILE A 46 -18.02 8.96 -1.89
C ILE A 46 -17.62 8.20 -3.15
N THR A 47 -17.49 8.92 -4.26
CA THR A 47 -16.96 8.38 -5.52
C THR A 47 -15.55 8.94 -5.73
N PRO A 48 -14.51 8.27 -5.20
CA PRO A 48 -13.16 8.80 -5.33
C PRO A 48 -12.64 8.59 -6.76
N THR A 49 -12.06 9.64 -7.35
CA THR A 49 -11.43 9.55 -8.68
C THR A 49 -10.10 8.79 -8.64
N GLN A 50 -9.43 8.80 -7.48
CA GLN A 50 -8.25 7.99 -7.17
C GLN A 50 -8.50 7.12 -5.94
N PRO A 51 -7.98 5.87 -5.89
CA PRO A 51 -8.16 5.00 -4.73
C PRO A 51 -7.69 5.65 -3.44
N CYS A 52 -8.41 5.41 -2.34
CA CYS A 52 -7.97 5.85 -1.03
C CYS A 52 -6.66 5.17 -0.60
N GLY A 53 -5.82 5.90 0.11
CA GLY A 53 -4.59 5.39 0.70
C GLY A 53 -4.83 4.49 1.91
N LYS A 54 -3.72 4.04 2.50
CA LYS A 54 -3.74 3.21 3.71
C LYS A 54 -4.12 4.04 4.94
N PRO A 55 -4.86 3.46 5.90
CA PRO A 55 -5.08 4.12 7.18
C PRO A 55 -3.77 4.22 7.98
N VAL A 56 -3.68 5.23 8.82
CA VAL A 56 -2.53 5.50 9.70
C VAL A 56 -3.02 5.66 11.14
N GLU A 57 -2.28 5.10 12.09
CA GLU A 57 -2.47 5.38 13.50
C GLU A 57 -1.62 6.60 13.89
N TRP A 58 -2.25 7.66 14.38
CA TRP A 58 -1.60 8.93 14.71
C TRP A 58 -1.96 9.39 16.11
N ASN A 59 -1.00 9.98 16.82
CA ASN A 59 -1.22 10.61 18.12
C ASN A 59 -1.24 12.13 17.93
N ASP A 60 -2.39 12.76 18.19
CA ASP A 60 -2.58 14.20 18.05
C ASP A 60 -2.14 15.02 19.29
N GLY A 61 -1.37 14.41 20.18
CA GLY A 61 -0.97 14.96 21.48
C GLY A 61 -1.97 14.70 22.60
N SER A 62 -3.21 14.30 22.28
CA SER A 62 -4.23 13.93 23.26
C SER A 62 -4.47 12.42 23.30
N ASN A 63 -4.66 11.80 22.13
CA ASN A 63 -5.02 10.40 21.99
C ASN A 63 -4.41 9.82 20.71
N THR A 64 -4.17 8.51 20.73
CA THR A 64 -3.82 7.76 19.54
C THR A 64 -5.09 7.28 18.85
N ARG A 65 -5.31 7.68 17.60
CA ARG A 65 -6.50 7.37 16.80
C ARG A 65 -6.11 6.84 15.42
N TRP A 66 -6.98 6.04 14.83
CA TRP A 66 -6.84 5.63 13.44
C TRP A 66 -7.46 6.69 12.53
N LEU A 67 -6.72 7.05 11.49
CA LEU A 67 -7.10 7.98 10.44
C LEU A 67 -7.22 7.21 9.13
N LEU A 68 -8.31 7.39 8.42
CA LEU A 68 -8.57 6.80 7.11
C LEU A 68 -8.68 7.95 6.09
N PRO A 69 -7.73 8.08 5.15
CA PRO A 69 -7.97 8.93 3.98
C PRO A 69 -9.08 8.31 3.13
N LEU A 70 -9.95 9.14 2.54
CA LEU A 70 -11.03 8.66 1.66
C LEU A 70 -10.74 8.88 0.18
N GLY A 71 -9.51 9.25 -0.19
CA GLY A 71 -9.17 9.53 -1.58
C GLY A 71 -9.62 10.93 -2.00
N ASP A 72 -9.66 11.16 -3.31
CA ASP A 72 -10.12 12.43 -3.87
C ASP A 72 -11.58 12.73 -3.48
N ASN A 73 -11.89 14.01 -3.24
CA ASN A 73 -13.21 14.50 -2.84
C ASN A 73 -13.69 14.04 -1.45
N GLY A 74 -12.78 13.49 -0.63
CA GLY A 74 -13.12 12.87 0.66
C GLY A 74 -12.30 13.43 1.80
N PHE A 75 -12.99 13.75 2.90
CA PHE A 75 -12.33 14.17 4.13
C PHE A 75 -11.78 12.98 4.92
N ILE A 76 -10.67 13.21 5.61
CA ILE A 76 -10.05 12.25 6.51
C ILE A 76 -11.06 11.84 7.58
N GLN A 77 -11.23 10.53 7.77
CA GLN A 77 -12.10 9.97 8.80
C GLN A 77 -11.27 9.48 9.98
N ARG A 78 -11.55 9.99 11.18
CA ARG A 78 -10.96 9.55 12.43
C ARG A 78 -11.89 8.57 13.14
N LEU A 79 -11.35 7.41 13.52
CA LEU A 79 -12.05 6.42 14.34
C LEU A 79 -11.95 6.81 15.83
N ASP A 80 -13.02 7.36 16.38
CA ASP A 80 -13.07 7.89 17.76
C ASP A 80 -13.36 6.82 18.80
N SER A 81 -14.25 5.88 18.48
CA SER A 81 -14.58 4.77 19.37
C SER A 81 -14.85 3.49 18.59
N VAL A 82 -14.34 2.39 19.08
CA VAL A 82 -14.73 1.05 18.66
C VAL A 82 -15.76 0.55 19.68
N VAL A 83 -16.84 -0.06 19.21
CA VAL A 83 -17.87 -0.65 20.10
C VAL A 83 -17.88 -2.17 19.95
N SER A 84 -18.28 -2.92 20.96
CA SER A 84 -18.36 -4.38 20.84
C SER A 84 -19.49 -4.83 19.90
N SER A 85 -19.36 -6.06 19.35
CA SER A 85 -20.40 -6.70 18.54
C SER A 85 -20.81 -5.90 17.28
N THR A 86 -22.08 -5.96 16.91
CA THR A 86 -22.66 -5.41 15.67
C THR A 86 -23.03 -3.93 15.73
N ALA A 87 -22.78 -3.27 16.86
CA ALA A 87 -23.02 -1.84 17.00
C ALA A 87 -22.08 -1.01 16.09
N SER A 88 -22.51 0.21 15.76
CA SER A 88 -21.74 1.10 14.87
C SER A 88 -20.61 1.79 15.63
N ASP A 89 -19.42 1.74 15.06
CA ASP A 89 -18.27 2.51 15.55
C ASP A 89 -18.47 4.01 15.27
N THR A 90 -17.81 4.86 16.07
CA THR A 90 -17.90 6.31 15.90
C THR A 90 -16.77 6.79 15.01
N TRP A 91 -17.15 7.38 13.87
CA TRP A 91 -16.24 8.01 12.92
C TRP A 91 -16.54 9.50 12.83
N THR A 92 -15.51 10.33 12.91
CA THR A 92 -15.61 11.79 12.85
C THR A 92 -14.72 12.33 11.74
N SER A 93 -15.19 13.36 11.06
CA SER A 93 -14.41 14.14 10.09
C SER A 93 -14.69 15.63 10.31
N ASP A 94 -13.82 16.46 9.73
CA ASP A 94 -14.04 17.90 9.64
C ASP A 94 -13.82 18.33 8.18
N ASN A 95 -12.80 19.13 7.87
CA ASN A 95 -12.61 19.72 6.54
C ASN A 95 -11.27 19.38 5.88
N ALA A 96 -10.36 18.66 6.55
CA ALA A 96 -9.12 18.20 5.93
C ALA A 96 -9.36 16.97 5.04
N ASP A 97 -8.82 17.02 3.83
CA ASP A 97 -8.79 15.92 2.90
C ASP A 97 -7.40 15.28 2.85
N ALA A 98 -7.36 14.04 2.33
CA ALA A 98 -6.13 13.39 1.95
C ALA A 98 -6.42 12.21 1.01
N ARG A 99 -5.60 12.08 -0.03
CA ARG A 99 -5.56 10.86 -0.84
C ARG A 99 -4.82 9.75 -0.12
N HIS A 100 -3.64 10.07 0.41
CA HIS A 100 -2.79 9.14 1.17
C HIS A 100 -2.28 9.80 2.45
N LEU A 101 -2.10 8.99 3.50
CA LEU A 101 -1.46 9.39 4.75
C LEU A 101 -0.21 8.52 5.00
N LYS A 102 0.83 9.11 5.59
CA LYS A 102 2.05 8.40 5.98
C LYS A 102 2.71 9.09 7.16
N ILE A 103 3.35 8.35 8.05
CA ILE A 103 4.24 8.93 9.06
C ILE A 103 5.66 8.96 8.49
N VAL A 104 6.30 10.12 8.52
CA VAL A 104 7.69 10.36 8.09
C VAL A 104 8.38 11.17 9.18
N ASP A 105 9.50 10.66 9.70
CA ASP A 105 10.27 11.28 10.79
C ASP A 105 9.42 11.82 11.97
N SER A 106 8.48 11.00 12.45
CA SER A 106 7.54 11.36 13.53
C SER A 106 6.55 12.48 13.19
N GLN A 107 6.42 12.87 11.93
CA GLN A 107 5.42 13.81 11.44
C GLN A 107 4.40 13.08 10.56
N LEU A 108 3.14 13.54 10.61
CA LEU A 108 2.11 13.02 9.71
C LEU A 108 2.18 13.79 8.37
N LEU A 109 2.37 13.04 7.30
CA LEU A 109 2.36 13.50 5.92
C LEU A 109 1.03 13.13 5.26
N ARG A 110 0.47 14.05 4.48
CA ARG A 110 -0.62 13.75 3.53
C ARG A 110 -0.21 14.03 2.09
N SER A 111 -0.98 13.47 1.17
CA SER A 111 -1.08 13.97 -0.20
C SER A 111 -2.51 14.46 -0.47
N THR A 112 -2.64 15.51 -1.27
CA THR A 112 -3.93 16.13 -1.63
C THR A 112 -4.38 15.72 -3.02
N ASP A 113 -5.60 16.10 -3.40
CA ASP A 113 -6.11 15.82 -4.73
C ASP A 113 -5.42 16.66 -5.84
N GLU A 114 -4.79 17.78 -5.49
CA GLU A 114 -3.97 18.62 -6.38
C GLU A 114 -2.55 18.12 -6.62
N ASN A 115 -2.25 16.88 -6.20
CA ASN A 115 -0.93 16.23 -6.37
C ASN A 115 0.20 16.96 -5.65
N GLN A 116 -0.12 17.45 -4.45
CA GLN A 116 0.81 18.08 -3.52
C GLN A 116 0.93 17.25 -2.26
N VAL A 117 1.94 17.56 -1.44
CA VAL A 117 2.12 16.97 -0.12
C VAL A 117 2.18 18.05 0.95
N SER A 118 1.69 17.74 2.15
CA SER A 118 1.74 18.65 3.29
C SER A 118 1.97 17.88 4.59
N ILE A 119 2.59 18.56 5.55
CA ILE A 119 2.95 18.03 6.85
C ILE A 119 2.02 18.60 7.90
N LEU A 120 1.52 17.74 8.78
CA LEU A 120 0.71 18.15 9.92
C LEU A 120 1.58 18.90 10.93
N SER A 121 1.07 20.03 11.43
CA SER A 121 1.70 20.72 12.55
C SER A 121 1.74 19.84 13.80
N ASN A 122 2.66 20.12 14.72
CA ASN A 122 2.83 19.27 15.91
C ASN A 122 1.67 19.43 16.91
N GLY A 123 1.15 18.32 17.44
CA GLY A 123 0.17 18.30 18.53
C GLY A 123 -1.21 18.87 18.18
N VAL A 124 -1.60 18.79 16.91
CA VAL A 124 -2.91 19.26 16.42
C VAL A 124 -3.67 18.16 15.70
N SER A 125 -4.95 18.41 15.39
CA SER A 125 -5.82 17.41 14.81
C SER A 125 -5.60 17.26 13.30
N ALA A 126 -5.40 16.04 12.83
CA ALA A 126 -5.21 15.76 11.40
C ALA A 126 -6.46 15.98 10.53
N ILE A 127 -7.65 16.09 11.13
CA ILE A 127 -8.91 16.27 10.41
C ILE A 127 -9.27 17.74 10.16
N ASP A 128 -8.56 18.70 10.77
CA ASP A 128 -8.74 20.15 10.55
C ASP A 128 -7.74 20.66 9.51
N GLU A 129 -8.24 21.25 8.44
CA GLU A 129 -7.45 21.75 7.32
C GLU A 129 -6.41 22.80 7.77
N ASN A 130 -6.74 23.63 8.76
CA ASN A 130 -5.84 24.67 9.26
C ASN A 130 -4.66 24.12 10.06
N SER A 131 -4.66 22.83 10.38
CA SER A 131 -3.58 22.15 11.08
C SER A 131 -2.43 21.74 10.16
N TRP A 132 -2.67 21.73 8.85
CA TRP A 132 -1.68 21.35 7.85
C TRP A 132 -0.81 22.53 7.42
N ALA A 133 0.47 22.27 7.17
CA ALA A 133 1.38 23.27 6.64
C ALA A 133 1.05 23.60 5.18
N SER A 134 1.82 24.53 4.59
CA SER A 134 1.70 24.84 3.16
C SER A 134 1.95 23.60 2.30
N ASP A 135 1.24 23.52 1.18
CA ASP A 135 1.35 22.41 0.24
C ASP A 135 2.59 22.54 -0.65
N PHE A 136 3.34 21.44 -0.77
CA PHE A 136 4.53 21.33 -1.60
C PHE A 136 4.21 20.55 -2.88
N PRO A 137 4.48 21.11 -4.08
CA PRO A 137 4.30 20.38 -5.32
C PRO A 137 5.33 19.26 -5.48
N VAL A 138 4.91 18.13 -6.06
CA VAL A 138 5.77 16.97 -6.32
C VAL A 138 5.82 16.72 -7.82
N GLY A 139 6.93 17.07 -8.47
CA GLY A 139 7.07 16.91 -9.92
C GLY A 139 5.99 17.64 -10.73
N ASP A 140 5.52 17.03 -11.82
CA ASP A 140 4.44 17.59 -12.65
C ASP A 140 3.07 17.45 -11.96
N LYS A 141 2.33 18.55 -11.79
CA LYS A 141 0.98 18.55 -11.19
C LYS A 141 -0.04 17.71 -11.98
N SER A 142 0.21 17.42 -13.25
CA SER A 142 -0.71 16.66 -14.11
C SER A 142 -0.76 15.16 -13.78
N SER A 143 0.24 14.63 -13.09
CA SER A 143 0.34 13.21 -12.72
C SER A 143 -0.11 12.96 -11.29
N ASN A 144 -0.90 11.90 -11.09
CA ASN A 144 -1.45 11.61 -9.77
C ASN A 144 -0.39 11.06 -8.81
N ILE A 145 -0.42 11.51 -7.54
CA ILE A 145 0.22 10.80 -6.42
C ILE A 145 -0.58 9.53 -6.13
N THR A 146 0.11 8.39 -6.08
CA THR A 146 -0.51 7.06 -6.07
C THR A 146 -0.19 6.25 -4.82
N GLU A 147 0.86 6.61 -4.07
CA GLU A 147 1.20 6.03 -2.76
C GLU A 147 2.26 6.86 -2.04
N LEU A 148 2.28 6.79 -0.71
CA LEU A 148 3.31 7.42 0.13
C LEU A 148 4.13 6.36 0.88
N GLY A 149 5.42 6.64 1.02
CA GLY A 149 6.43 5.79 1.61
C GLY A 149 7.29 6.56 2.59
N GLU A 150 7.94 5.82 3.48
CA GLU A 150 8.92 6.36 4.41
C GLU A 150 10.10 5.39 4.42
N ALA A 151 11.31 5.95 4.36
CA ALA A 151 12.51 5.22 4.71
C ALA A 151 13.59 6.19 5.20
N SER A 152 14.19 5.85 6.34
CA SER A 152 15.32 6.62 6.91
C SER A 152 14.99 8.09 7.16
N GLY A 153 13.75 8.40 7.54
CA GLY A 153 13.31 9.77 7.80
C GLY A 153 12.99 10.60 6.55
N LEU A 154 13.12 10.01 5.35
CA LEU A 154 12.74 10.64 4.10
C LEU A 154 11.36 10.17 3.65
N GLY A 155 10.59 11.09 3.07
CA GLY A 155 9.32 10.82 2.41
C GLY A 155 9.58 10.32 0.99
N TYR A 156 8.91 9.23 0.61
CA TYR A 156 8.95 8.72 -0.75
C TYR A 156 7.57 8.77 -1.36
N ILE A 157 7.47 9.31 -2.56
CA ILE A 157 6.19 9.64 -3.19
C ILE A 157 6.16 8.92 -4.53
N ALA A 158 5.31 7.89 -4.63
CA ALA A 158 5.02 7.28 -5.91
C ALA A 158 4.01 8.15 -6.65
N LYS A 159 4.29 8.41 -7.93
CA LYS A 159 3.38 9.05 -8.86
C LYS A 159 3.20 8.20 -10.10
N GLU A 160 2.16 8.50 -10.87
CA GLU A 160 1.97 7.89 -12.17
C GLU A 160 3.20 8.05 -13.09
N ASP A 161 3.95 9.14 -12.97
CA ASP A 161 5.09 9.47 -13.84
C ASP A 161 6.49 9.23 -13.25
N GLY A 162 6.60 8.73 -12.02
CA GLY A 162 7.90 8.58 -11.39
C GLY A 162 7.86 8.26 -9.91
N PHE A 163 9.05 8.22 -9.30
CA PHE A 163 9.25 7.94 -7.89
C PHE A 163 10.15 9.01 -7.29
N TYR A 164 9.59 9.74 -6.34
CA TYR A 164 10.21 10.96 -5.82
C TYR A 164 10.65 10.76 -4.39
N GLU A 165 11.81 11.31 -4.05
CA GLU A 165 12.30 11.45 -2.69
C GLU A 165 12.08 12.88 -2.23
N TRP A 166 11.68 13.04 -0.98
CA TRP A 166 11.43 14.32 -0.35
C TRP A 166 11.98 14.30 1.07
N ASP A 167 12.78 15.30 1.39
CA ASP A 167 13.44 15.51 2.69
C ASP A 167 12.58 16.29 3.69
N LEU A 168 11.27 16.40 3.40
CA LEU A 168 10.31 17.20 4.16
C LEU A 168 10.50 18.72 4.03
N GLU A 169 11.48 19.17 3.23
CA GLU A 169 11.80 20.59 3.03
C GLU A 169 12.00 20.94 1.54
N GLY A 170 11.10 21.72 0.95
CA GLY A 170 11.29 22.21 -0.42
C GLY A 170 10.82 21.23 -1.50
N GLU A 171 11.58 21.09 -2.59
CA GLU A 171 11.16 20.38 -3.80
C GLU A 171 11.51 18.88 -3.78
N ALA A 172 10.54 18.03 -4.11
CA ALA A 172 10.77 16.59 -4.25
C ALA A 172 11.53 16.25 -5.55
N ALA A 173 12.54 15.39 -5.46
CA ALA A 173 13.39 14.99 -6.58
C ALA A 173 12.99 13.61 -7.12
N ASN A 174 12.86 13.46 -8.45
CA ASN A 174 12.63 12.15 -9.07
C ASN A 174 13.92 11.32 -9.00
N VAL A 175 13.93 10.32 -8.12
CA VAL A 175 15.11 9.46 -7.87
C VAL A 175 15.06 8.15 -8.65
N PHE A 176 13.95 7.86 -9.35
CA PHE A 176 13.83 6.65 -10.14
C PHE A 176 12.97 6.85 -11.40
N PRO A 177 13.42 7.69 -12.35
CA PRO A 177 12.66 8.00 -13.57
C PRO A 177 12.46 6.79 -14.49
N GLU A 178 13.26 5.73 -14.34
CA GLU A 178 13.21 4.51 -15.16
C GLU A 178 11.90 3.73 -15.02
N ILE A 179 11.15 3.94 -13.93
CA ILE A 179 9.83 3.29 -13.75
C ILE A 179 8.79 3.81 -14.75
N GLY A 180 9.05 4.96 -15.38
CA GLY A 180 8.25 5.56 -16.44
C GLY A 180 6.86 5.99 -16.00
N ASN A 181 6.00 6.25 -16.99
CA ASN A 181 4.61 6.64 -16.78
C ASN A 181 3.67 5.43 -16.88
N ALA A 182 2.97 5.11 -15.79
CA ALA A 182 1.83 4.21 -15.85
C ALA A 182 0.78 4.52 -14.76
N PRO A 183 -0.51 4.23 -15.03
CA PRO A 183 -1.57 4.44 -14.06
C PRO A 183 -1.34 3.65 -12.77
N ARG A 184 -1.49 4.31 -11.62
CA ARG A 184 -1.31 3.72 -10.28
C ARG A 184 0.06 3.06 -10.04
N ASN A 185 1.12 3.67 -10.57
CA ASN A 185 2.50 3.30 -10.23
C ASN A 185 2.75 3.35 -8.73
N GLY A 186 3.49 2.40 -8.17
CA GLY A 186 3.82 2.31 -6.75
C GLY A 186 2.64 2.08 -5.81
N GLN A 187 1.40 1.92 -6.30
CA GLN A 187 0.26 1.63 -5.43
C GLN A 187 0.52 0.31 -4.67
N GLY A 188 0.47 0.37 -3.34
CA GLY A 188 0.77 -0.79 -2.51
C GLY A 188 2.25 -1.11 -2.40
N MET A 189 3.15 -0.15 -2.67
CA MET A 189 4.59 -0.30 -2.46
C MET A 189 4.92 -0.62 -1.00
N LEU A 190 6.11 -1.19 -0.83
CA LEU A 190 6.60 -1.67 0.45
C LEU A 190 8.10 -1.42 0.56
N TYR A 191 8.54 -0.79 1.66
CA TYR A 191 9.95 -0.75 2.00
C TYR A 191 10.38 -2.10 2.59
N TRP A 192 11.37 -2.74 1.96
CA TRP A 192 11.82 -4.06 2.36
C TRP A 192 13.32 -4.25 2.08
N HIS A 193 14.05 -4.69 3.11
CA HIS A 193 15.48 -5.01 3.05
C HIS A 193 16.34 -3.93 2.36
N GLY A 194 16.14 -2.66 2.72
CA GLY A 194 16.97 -1.54 2.25
C GLY A 194 16.54 -0.91 0.93
N GLY A 195 15.32 -1.18 0.44
CA GLY A 195 14.77 -0.49 -0.72
C GLY A 195 13.26 -0.68 -0.86
N PHE A 196 12.61 0.16 -1.67
CA PHE A 196 11.20 0.01 -1.99
C PHE A 196 11.01 -1.02 -3.09
N LEU A 197 10.13 -1.98 -2.83
CA LEU A 197 9.47 -2.75 -3.87
C LEU A 197 8.29 -1.94 -4.40
N ILE A 198 8.32 -1.60 -5.68
CA ILE A 198 7.41 -0.66 -6.32
C ILE A 198 6.59 -1.40 -7.39
N PRO A 199 5.31 -1.67 -7.13
CA PRO A 199 4.37 -2.20 -8.13
C PRO A 199 4.17 -1.22 -9.29
N THR A 200 4.58 -1.58 -10.51
CA THR A 200 4.23 -0.85 -11.74
C THR A 200 3.66 -1.83 -12.78
N ALA A 201 3.92 -1.59 -14.08
CA ALA A 201 3.84 -2.65 -15.09
C ALA A 201 4.81 -3.82 -14.79
N GLN A 202 5.85 -3.57 -13.99
CA GLN A 202 6.79 -4.56 -13.47
C GLN A 202 6.98 -4.31 -11.97
N LEU A 203 7.40 -5.32 -11.20
CA LEU A 203 7.82 -5.10 -9.82
C LEU A 203 9.26 -4.60 -9.80
N TRP A 204 9.47 -3.33 -9.49
CA TRP A 204 10.81 -2.75 -9.35
C TRP A 204 11.32 -2.82 -7.92
N TRP A 205 12.65 -2.87 -7.74
CA TRP A 205 13.27 -2.70 -6.43
C TRP A 205 14.33 -1.60 -6.48
N THR A 206 14.17 -0.55 -5.69
CA THR A 206 15.13 0.58 -5.68
C THR A 206 16.53 0.15 -5.30
N ARG A 207 16.68 -0.92 -4.51
CA ARG A 207 17.97 -1.50 -4.14
C ARG A 207 18.74 -2.10 -5.33
N THR A 208 18.03 -2.62 -6.32
CA THR A 208 18.66 -3.21 -7.53
C THR A 208 18.65 -2.26 -8.72
N GLY A 209 17.78 -1.25 -8.73
CA GLY A 209 17.60 -0.36 -9.86
C GLY A 209 16.99 -1.07 -11.08
N GLU A 210 16.38 -2.24 -10.88
CA GLU A 210 15.90 -3.14 -11.95
C GLU A 210 14.62 -3.88 -11.50
N PRO A 211 13.81 -4.39 -12.45
CA PRO A 211 12.69 -5.29 -12.15
C PRO A 211 13.11 -6.58 -11.45
N VAL A 212 12.29 -7.10 -10.55
CA VAL A 212 12.57 -8.26 -9.71
C VAL A 212 11.54 -9.38 -9.84
N GLY A 213 11.87 -10.56 -9.28
CA GLY A 213 10.98 -11.72 -9.31
C GLY A 213 10.66 -12.18 -10.74
N GLY A 214 9.39 -12.50 -11.02
CA GLY A 214 8.94 -12.92 -12.35
C GLY A 214 9.19 -11.88 -13.45
N ASP A 215 9.22 -10.59 -13.10
CA ASP A 215 9.35 -9.49 -14.07
C ASP A 215 10.78 -9.23 -14.51
N SER A 216 11.75 -9.80 -13.80
CA SER A 216 13.16 -9.81 -14.24
C SER A 216 13.43 -10.78 -15.40
N ASN A 217 12.48 -11.68 -15.71
CA ASN A 217 12.63 -12.63 -16.81
C ASN A 217 12.34 -11.94 -18.15
N PRO A 218 13.31 -11.82 -19.08
CA PRO A 218 13.09 -11.15 -20.37
C PRO A 218 12.05 -11.85 -21.26
N ASN A 219 11.73 -13.12 -20.95
CA ASN A 219 10.72 -13.91 -21.63
C ASN A 219 9.33 -13.80 -20.99
N ASN A 220 9.17 -13.11 -19.84
CA ASN A 220 7.88 -12.83 -19.22
C ASN A 220 7.10 -11.77 -20.00
N ARG A 221 6.79 -12.09 -21.26
CA ARG A 221 5.99 -11.29 -22.18
C ARG A 221 4.64 -12.01 -22.35
N ALA A 222 3.54 -11.26 -22.30
CA ALA A 222 2.16 -11.77 -22.23
C ALA A 222 1.86 -13.01 -23.11
N ASN A 223 2.42 -13.05 -24.33
CA ASN A 223 2.17 -14.07 -25.34
C ASN A 223 3.42 -14.88 -25.74
N HIS A 224 4.48 -14.92 -24.94
CA HIS A 224 5.69 -15.62 -25.34
C HIS A 224 5.46 -17.14 -25.47
N PRO A 225 5.75 -17.76 -26.63
CA PRO A 225 5.41 -19.16 -26.88
C PRO A 225 6.15 -20.15 -25.97
N SER A 226 7.28 -19.75 -25.38
CA SER A 226 8.00 -20.59 -24.39
C SER A 226 7.33 -20.67 -23.02
N LEU A 227 6.29 -19.87 -22.75
CA LEU A 227 5.51 -19.88 -21.51
C LEU A 227 4.15 -20.60 -21.71
N GLY A 228 4.16 -21.63 -22.57
CA GLY A 228 2.97 -22.29 -23.10
C GLY A 228 2.10 -23.07 -22.10
N THR A 229 2.47 -23.17 -20.82
CA THR A 229 1.61 -23.76 -19.77
C THR A 229 1.01 -22.67 -18.88
N ASN A 230 -0.16 -22.95 -18.29
CA ASN A 230 -0.78 -22.08 -17.28
C ASN A 230 0.03 -22.00 -15.97
N ASP A 231 1.10 -22.78 -15.86
CA ASP A 231 1.95 -22.89 -14.66
C ASP A 231 3.07 -21.84 -14.59
N TYR A 232 3.26 -21.03 -15.65
CA TYR A 232 4.22 -19.93 -15.65
C TYR A 232 3.55 -18.59 -15.42
N LEU A 233 4.23 -17.73 -14.65
CA LEU A 233 3.86 -16.32 -14.54
C LEU A 233 3.94 -15.69 -15.93
N LYS A 234 2.78 -15.29 -16.44
CA LYS A 234 2.67 -14.43 -17.62
C LYS A 234 2.60 -12.99 -17.14
N HIS A 235 2.98 -12.07 -18.02
CA HIS A 235 2.89 -10.63 -17.82
C HIS A 235 1.54 -10.24 -17.19
N GLY A 236 1.55 -9.24 -16.32
CA GLY A 236 0.43 -8.97 -15.43
C GLY A 236 0.71 -7.74 -14.58
N ARG A 237 0.01 -7.63 -13.45
CA ARG A 237 0.06 -6.44 -12.60
C ARG A 237 0.11 -6.82 -11.13
N TRP A 238 0.97 -6.13 -10.40
CA TRP A 238 1.03 -6.18 -8.94
C TRP A 238 0.03 -5.18 -8.34
N HIS A 239 -0.70 -5.59 -7.31
CA HIS A 239 -1.75 -4.77 -6.68
C HIS A 239 -1.40 -4.32 -5.26
N GLY A 240 -0.52 -5.06 -4.58
CA GLY A 240 -0.10 -4.74 -3.23
C GLY A 240 0.89 -5.76 -2.70
N LEU A 241 1.71 -5.31 -1.75
CA LEU A 241 2.79 -6.09 -1.17
C LEU A 241 2.68 -6.10 0.36
N ALA A 242 3.04 -7.21 0.96
CA ALA A 242 3.20 -7.37 2.40
C ALA A 242 4.47 -8.17 2.70
N ALA A 243 5.18 -7.88 3.79
CA ALA A 243 6.33 -8.68 4.21
C ALA A 243 6.07 -9.35 5.55
N ILE A 244 6.56 -10.58 5.70
CA ILE A 244 6.56 -11.33 6.95
C ILE A 244 7.92 -12.05 7.06
N GLY A 245 8.74 -11.64 8.03
CA GLY A 245 10.10 -12.14 8.18
C GLY A 245 10.94 -11.86 6.92
N GLY A 246 11.63 -12.89 6.42
CA GLY A 246 12.43 -12.81 5.19
C GLY A 246 11.61 -12.92 3.89
N TYR A 247 10.29 -12.99 3.96
CA TYR A 247 9.42 -13.18 2.80
C TYR A 247 8.62 -11.93 2.46
N VAL A 248 8.38 -11.74 1.18
CA VAL A 248 7.39 -10.81 0.63
C VAL A 248 6.26 -11.60 -0.01
N TYR A 249 5.05 -11.09 0.12
CA TYR A 249 3.83 -11.61 -0.48
C TYR A 249 3.24 -10.51 -1.34
N GLY A 250 2.78 -10.85 -2.54
CA GLY A 250 2.14 -9.89 -3.43
C GLY A 250 0.94 -10.48 -4.13
N VAL A 251 -0.10 -9.66 -4.28
CA VAL A 251 -1.25 -9.99 -5.13
C VAL A 251 -0.91 -9.61 -6.56
N TYR A 252 -1.01 -10.58 -7.47
CA TYR A 252 -0.67 -10.43 -8.87
C TYR A 252 -1.82 -10.88 -9.76
N THR A 253 -2.21 -10.05 -10.72
CA THR A 253 -3.25 -10.39 -11.70
C THR A 253 -2.63 -10.62 -13.06
N THR A 254 -2.85 -11.79 -13.65
CA THR A 254 -2.30 -12.13 -14.98
C THR A 254 -3.03 -11.41 -16.11
N SER A 255 -2.32 -10.99 -17.17
CA SER A 255 -2.91 -10.23 -18.28
C SER A 255 -3.80 -11.07 -19.21
N ASN A 256 -3.66 -12.40 -19.20
CA ASN A 256 -4.34 -13.29 -20.16
C ASN A 256 -5.68 -13.84 -19.68
N SER A 257 -5.89 -13.93 -18.36
CA SER A 257 -7.10 -14.53 -17.77
C SER A 257 -7.71 -13.70 -16.66
N GLY A 258 -7.08 -12.59 -16.26
CA GLY A 258 -7.49 -11.83 -15.07
C GLY A 258 -7.40 -12.66 -13.79
N LEU A 259 -6.63 -13.74 -13.79
CA LEU A 259 -6.49 -14.61 -12.63
C LEU A 259 -5.64 -13.88 -11.59
N GLY A 260 -6.22 -13.63 -10.41
CA GLY A 260 -5.49 -13.17 -9.23
C GLY A 260 -4.77 -14.34 -8.57
N VAL A 261 -3.47 -14.22 -8.37
CA VAL A 261 -2.63 -15.16 -7.63
C VAL A 261 -1.88 -14.44 -6.51
N VAL A 262 -1.61 -15.16 -5.43
CA VAL A 262 -0.68 -14.69 -4.39
C VAL A 262 0.70 -15.26 -4.69
N LEU A 263 1.65 -14.36 -4.89
CA LEU A 263 3.05 -14.70 -5.10
C LEU A 263 3.81 -14.51 -3.81
N GLN A 264 4.62 -15.49 -3.44
CA GLN A 264 5.54 -15.40 -2.33
C GLN A 264 6.96 -15.30 -2.88
N GLY A 265 7.71 -14.29 -2.45
CA GLY A 265 9.12 -14.06 -2.73
C GLY A 265 9.96 -14.04 -1.45
N HIS A 266 11.27 -14.25 -1.54
CA HIS A 266 12.23 -13.95 -0.47
C HIS A 266 13.56 -13.54 -1.08
N GLU A 267 14.40 -12.80 -0.34
CA GLU A 267 15.76 -12.50 -0.78
C GLU A 267 16.50 -13.82 -0.81
N ARG A 268 16.91 -14.22 -2.00
CA ARG A 268 17.65 -15.43 -2.26
C ARG A 268 18.88 -15.49 -1.38
N GLU A 269 19.47 -16.66 -1.40
CA GLU A 269 20.73 -16.97 -0.77
C GLU A 269 21.64 -17.68 -1.79
N GLU A 270 22.89 -17.93 -1.40
CA GLU A 270 23.83 -18.64 -2.26
C GLU A 270 23.36 -20.07 -2.58
N SER A 271 22.63 -20.69 -1.66
CA SER A 271 22.06 -22.03 -1.79
C SER A 271 20.85 -22.11 -2.74
N ASP A 272 20.29 -20.99 -3.17
CA ASP A 272 19.09 -21.03 -4.01
C ASP A 272 19.36 -21.51 -5.43
N PRO A 273 18.44 -22.31 -6.00
CA PRO A 273 18.58 -22.79 -7.37
C PRO A 273 18.68 -21.61 -8.35
N PRO A 274 19.49 -21.74 -9.43
CA PRO A 274 19.54 -20.74 -10.49
C PRO A 274 18.13 -20.34 -10.96
N GLY A 275 17.91 -19.05 -11.16
CA GLY A 275 16.58 -18.52 -11.47
C GLY A 275 16.64 -17.04 -11.82
N TRP A 276 15.54 -16.52 -12.34
CA TRP A 276 15.38 -15.12 -12.70
C TRP A 276 15.18 -14.25 -11.43
N GLY A 277 15.76 -13.06 -11.43
CA GLY A 277 15.72 -12.08 -10.34
C GLY A 277 17.08 -11.40 -10.18
N PRO A 278 17.16 -10.06 -10.10
CA PRO A 278 18.43 -9.39 -9.88
C PRO A 278 18.98 -9.83 -8.54
N ARG A 279 20.22 -10.31 -8.58
CA ARG A 279 21.05 -10.51 -7.39
C ARG A 279 21.52 -9.13 -6.95
N ALA A 280 21.19 -8.68 -5.74
CA ALA A 280 21.59 -7.38 -5.21
C ALA A 280 23.13 -7.28 -5.15
N ARG A 281 23.82 -6.86 -6.22
CA ARG A 281 25.29 -6.87 -6.31
C ARG A 281 25.92 -5.75 -5.48
N ALA A 282 26.64 -6.13 -4.44
CA ALA A 282 27.88 -5.47 -4.03
C ALA A 282 28.84 -6.55 -3.54
N ARG A 283 29.64 -7.10 -4.47
CA ARG A 283 30.56 -8.26 -4.31
C ARG A 283 29.92 -9.50 -3.65
N ASN A 284 29.72 -10.58 -4.41
CA ASN A 284 29.15 -11.86 -3.96
C ASN A 284 27.79 -11.71 -3.26
N ARG A 285 26.67 -11.64 -4.00
CA ARG A 285 25.37 -11.39 -3.37
C ARG A 285 24.14 -12.03 -4.06
N PRO A 286 23.01 -12.13 -3.33
CA PRO A 286 21.84 -12.95 -3.64
C PRO A 286 20.66 -12.18 -4.30
N GLY A 287 19.71 -12.88 -4.96
CA GLY A 287 18.51 -12.33 -5.65
C GLY A 287 17.17 -12.44 -4.92
N VAL A 288 16.00 -12.63 -5.58
CA VAL A 288 14.70 -12.94 -4.92
C VAL A 288 14.01 -14.13 -5.62
N LEU A 289 13.59 -15.18 -4.91
CA LEU A 289 12.91 -16.36 -5.50
C LEU A 289 11.40 -16.26 -5.27
N ALA A 290 10.62 -16.11 -6.35
CA ALA A 290 9.17 -16.17 -6.30
C ALA A 290 8.64 -17.58 -6.58
N ARG A 291 7.78 -18.14 -5.71
CA ARG A 291 7.08 -19.42 -5.93
C ARG A 291 5.57 -19.19 -5.85
N SER A 292 4.83 -19.75 -6.80
CA SER A 292 3.37 -19.79 -6.76
C SER A 292 2.90 -20.82 -5.72
N VAL A 293 2.01 -20.43 -4.82
CA VAL A 293 1.34 -21.35 -3.89
C VAL A 293 -0.10 -21.54 -4.39
N THR A 294 -0.32 -22.59 -5.18
CA THR A 294 -1.67 -23.00 -5.57
C THR A 294 -2.24 -23.89 -4.48
N HIS A 295 -3.19 -23.40 -3.68
CA HIS A 295 -3.91 -24.24 -2.74
C HIS A 295 -4.89 -25.11 -3.54
N ARG A 296 -4.56 -26.40 -3.75
CA ARG A 296 -5.54 -27.38 -4.20
C ARG A 296 -6.41 -27.75 -3.00
N PRO A 297 -7.74 -27.58 -3.05
CA PRO A 297 -8.60 -28.20 -2.07
C PRO A 297 -8.52 -29.72 -2.28
N ASP A 298 -8.07 -30.43 -1.26
CA ASP A 298 -8.11 -31.88 -1.23
C ASP A 298 -9.58 -32.30 -1.18
N HIS A 299 -10.13 -32.67 -2.34
CA HIS A 299 -11.40 -33.38 -2.39
C HIS A 299 -11.18 -34.82 -1.96
N THR A 300 -11.29 -35.07 -0.66
CA THR A 300 -11.62 -36.40 -0.13
C THR A 300 -13.11 -36.45 0.16
N GLY A 301 -13.81 -37.24 -0.65
CA GLY A 301 -15.24 -37.57 -0.56
C GLY A 301 -15.63 -38.42 -1.75
#